data_AF-A0A7A6YZA9-F1
#
_entry.id   AF-A0A7A6YZA9-F1
#
_cell.length_a   1.000
_cell.length_b   1.000
_cell.length_c   1.000
_cell.angle_alpha   90.00
_cell.angle_beta   90.00
_cell.angle_gamma   90.00
#
_symmetry.space_group_name_H-M   'P 1'
#
loop_
_entity.id
_entity.type
_entity.pdbx_description
1 polymer ?
#
loop_
_entity_poly.entity_id
_entity_poly.type
_entity_poly.pdbx_seq_one_letter_code
_entity_poly.pdbx_strand_id
1 'polypeptide(L)'
;MNLLLHKAPQISDSALELPSQFFTREGVKVEITGDRWTFPLLYRHSRLDFSRVENDTLKTSIKRCIIDQASRVSTHAGCQYWSDISAAIVSRQKKHSLLPDISADEFQERLIAVMEEAISQARNKHRLWALYRPIQWYIWCSENYSELGFSIAYAQELDSLEIPGNPKGEAVRQEDPECGPLHRTLELQPIINALKQDQSKVYEHLQQKTAVALSIAFGRNPANLTFLKETDLVDLTPGSSPPCYVLKMPRIKKRQLAPRDDMIDEYLEPEIAKHVLELIDASRHRKLLIEVDGKAVEVTRPLFINPRKNAYAIDSKR
;
A
#
# COMPACT_ATOMS: atom_id res chain seq x y z
N MET A 1 -20.43 -26.40 -34.57
CA MET A 1 -19.68 -26.68 -33.32
C MET A 1 -20.06 -25.57 -32.35
N ASN A 2 -21.12 -25.79 -31.56
CA ASN A 2 -21.70 -24.79 -30.66
C ASN A 2 -20.84 -24.70 -29.39
N LEU A 3 -20.15 -23.57 -29.23
CA LEU A 3 -19.54 -23.20 -27.95
C LEU A 3 -20.67 -22.82 -27.00
N LEU A 4 -20.95 -23.72 -26.06
CA LEU A 4 -21.84 -23.48 -24.93
C LEU A 4 -21.28 -22.31 -24.11
N LEU A 5 -21.91 -21.15 -24.25
CA LEU A 5 -21.83 -20.08 -23.27
C LEU A 5 -22.37 -20.65 -21.96
N HIS A 6 -21.47 -20.94 -21.01
CA HIS A 6 -21.88 -21.24 -19.65
C HIS A 6 -22.66 -20.05 -19.11
N LYS A 7 -23.97 -20.26 -18.89
CA LYS A 7 -24.82 -19.35 -18.12
C LYS A 7 -24.10 -19.01 -16.81
N ALA A 8 -23.98 -17.72 -16.53
CA ALA A 8 -23.60 -17.23 -15.20
C ALA A 8 -24.53 -17.88 -14.15
N PRO A 9 -24.00 -18.30 -12.99
CA PRO A 9 -24.83 -18.90 -11.96
C PRO A 9 -25.91 -17.91 -11.54
N GLN A 10 -27.17 -18.35 -11.48
CA GLN A 10 -28.22 -17.60 -10.82
C GLN A 10 -27.82 -17.42 -9.35
N ILE A 11 -27.65 -16.17 -8.96
CA ILE A 11 -27.28 -15.71 -7.62
C ILE A 11 -28.52 -15.93 -6.73
N SER A 12 -28.48 -16.95 -5.87
CA SER A 12 -29.45 -17.13 -4.78
C SER A 12 -29.25 -16.03 -3.72
N ASP A 13 -30.28 -15.75 -2.89
CA ASP A 13 -30.22 -14.76 -1.78
C ASP A 13 -29.00 -14.93 -0.84
N SER A 14 -28.40 -16.13 -0.80
CA SER A 14 -27.14 -16.43 -0.10
C SER A 14 -25.89 -15.73 -0.67
N ALA A 15 -25.96 -15.14 -1.85
CA ALA A 15 -24.82 -14.52 -2.52
C ALA A 15 -24.68 -13.02 -2.23
N LEU A 16 -25.63 -12.42 -1.49
CA LEU A 16 -25.54 -11.06 -0.93
C LEU A 16 -24.75 -11.00 0.39
N GLU A 17 -24.62 -12.12 1.11
CA GLU A 17 -23.82 -12.17 2.32
C GLU A 17 -22.32 -12.13 2.01
N LEU A 18 -21.60 -11.26 2.71
CA LEU A 18 -20.14 -11.23 2.67
C LEU A 18 -19.58 -12.38 3.51
N PRO A 19 -18.48 -13.02 3.08
CA PRO A 19 -17.84 -14.03 3.91
C PRO A 19 -17.33 -13.40 5.22
N SER A 20 -17.18 -14.19 6.28
CA SER A 20 -16.62 -13.71 7.55
C SER A 20 -15.11 -13.43 7.47
N GLN A 21 -14.43 -14.07 6.51
CA GLN A 21 -12.98 -14.01 6.29
C GLN A 21 -12.65 -14.21 4.81
N PHE A 22 -11.49 -13.74 4.37
CA PHE A 22 -10.92 -14.08 3.06
C PHE A 22 -9.39 -14.20 3.13
N PHE A 23 -8.76 -14.66 2.05
CA PHE A 23 -7.30 -14.72 1.93
C PHE A 23 -6.83 -13.74 0.87
N THR A 24 -5.82 -12.94 1.21
CA THR A 24 -5.18 -12.04 0.24
C THR A 24 -4.37 -12.84 -0.77
N ARG A 25 -3.97 -12.21 -1.87
CA ARG A 25 -3.08 -12.83 -2.87
C ARG A 25 -1.78 -13.36 -2.24
N GLU A 26 -1.29 -12.66 -1.21
CA GLU A 26 -0.09 -13.04 -0.46
C GLU A 26 -0.32 -14.21 0.52
N GLY A 27 -1.53 -14.81 0.52
CA GLY A 27 -1.88 -15.96 1.36
C GLY A 27 -2.21 -15.59 2.81
N VAL A 28 -2.40 -14.32 3.12
CA VAL A 28 -2.68 -13.87 4.50
C VAL A 28 -4.18 -13.82 4.74
N LYS A 29 -4.61 -14.44 5.83
CA LYS A 29 -6.00 -14.44 6.28
C LYS A 29 -6.40 -13.04 6.77
N VAL A 30 -7.57 -12.56 6.35
CA VAL A 30 -8.16 -11.30 6.81
C VAL A 30 -9.55 -11.59 7.36
N GLU A 31 -9.75 -11.30 8.63
CA GLU A 31 -11.05 -11.31 9.28
C GLU A 31 -11.82 -10.04 8.90
N ILE A 32 -13.06 -10.17 8.45
CA ILE A 32 -13.88 -9.05 7.96
C ILE A 32 -15.24 -8.95 8.66
N THR A 33 -15.34 -9.47 9.88
CA THR A 33 -16.52 -9.32 10.73
C THR A 33 -16.75 -7.83 11.07
N GLY A 34 -17.78 -7.22 10.48
CA GLY A 34 -18.18 -5.83 10.72
C GLY A 34 -17.69 -4.83 9.66
N ASP A 35 -17.59 -3.56 10.09
CA ASP A 35 -17.32 -2.41 9.21
C ASP A 35 -15.90 -1.86 9.32
N ARG A 36 -15.07 -2.42 10.22
CA ARG A 36 -13.68 -2.01 10.37
C ARG A 36 -12.76 -3.16 10.06
N TRP A 37 -12.07 -3.06 8.94
CA TRP A 37 -11.16 -4.10 8.47
C TRP A 37 -9.72 -3.62 8.61
N THR A 38 -8.82 -4.50 9.02
CA THR A 38 -7.38 -4.20 9.07
C THR A 38 -6.64 -5.13 8.13
N PHE A 39 -6.05 -4.55 7.09
CA PHE A 39 -5.27 -5.31 6.11
C PHE A 39 -3.85 -5.57 6.61
N PRO A 40 -3.22 -6.70 6.23
CA PRO A 40 -1.90 -7.12 6.72
C PRO A 40 -0.73 -6.37 6.05
N LEU A 41 -0.82 -5.05 5.91
CA LEU A 41 0.27 -4.18 5.47
C LEU A 41 0.98 -3.59 6.68
N LEU A 42 2.19 -4.05 6.94
CA LEU A 42 2.92 -3.72 8.16
C LEU A 42 3.59 -2.34 8.13
N TYR A 43 3.74 -1.75 6.95
CA TYR A 43 4.56 -0.56 6.71
C TYR A 43 3.73 0.71 6.45
N ARG A 44 2.39 0.62 6.42
CA ARG A 44 1.48 1.76 6.18
C ARG A 44 0.13 1.55 6.85
N HIS A 45 -0.63 2.63 6.98
CA HIS A 45 -2.04 2.60 7.37
C HIS A 45 -2.83 1.63 6.47
N SER A 46 -3.48 0.67 7.11
CA SER A 46 -4.20 -0.43 6.44
C SER A 46 -5.59 -0.68 7.03
N ARG A 47 -6.08 0.24 7.85
CA ARG A 47 -7.44 0.20 8.41
C ARG A 47 -8.43 0.82 7.43
N LEU A 48 -9.47 0.07 7.11
CA LEU A 48 -10.58 0.48 6.25
C LEU A 48 -11.82 0.61 7.15
N ASP A 49 -12.47 1.78 7.13
CA ASP A 49 -13.62 2.09 7.99
C ASP A 49 -14.87 2.34 7.16
N PHE A 50 -15.63 1.27 6.94
CA PHE A 50 -16.87 1.24 6.18
C PHE A 50 -18.07 1.79 6.94
N SER A 51 -17.94 2.08 8.24
CA SER A 51 -19.03 2.67 9.03
C SER A 51 -19.39 4.08 8.56
N ARG A 52 -18.54 4.66 7.70
CA ARG A 52 -18.71 5.96 7.07
C ARG A 52 -19.59 5.90 5.81
N VAL A 53 -19.96 4.72 5.34
CA VAL A 53 -20.80 4.55 4.15
C VAL A 53 -22.24 4.32 4.63
N GLU A 54 -23.13 5.25 4.30
CA GLU A 54 -24.51 5.26 4.81
C GLU A 54 -25.41 4.31 4.02
N ASN A 55 -25.28 4.28 2.69
CA ASN A 55 -26.03 3.38 1.83
C ASN A 55 -25.44 1.95 1.82
N ASP A 56 -26.25 0.94 2.10
CA ASP A 56 -25.79 -0.45 2.22
C ASP A 56 -25.42 -1.10 0.89
N THR A 57 -26.08 -0.71 -0.21
CA THR A 57 -25.73 -1.14 -1.57
C THR A 57 -24.34 -0.65 -1.97
N LEU A 58 -24.06 0.63 -1.72
CA LEU A 58 -22.74 1.23 -1.89
C LEU A 58 -21.70 0.55 -1.00
N LYS A 59 -22.01 0.34 0.28
CA LYS A 59 -21.09 -0.30 1.23
C LYS A 59 -20.72 -1.71 0.78
N THR A 60 -21.72 -2.50 0.39
CA THR A 60 -21.55 -3.90 -0.02
C THR A 60 -20.77 -4.00 -1.32
N SER A 61 -21.10 -3.21 -2.34
CA SER A 61 -20.38 -3.19 -3.62
C SER A 61 -18.90 -2.80 -3.47
N ILE A 62 -18.60 -1.79 -2.63
CA ILE A 62 -17.21 -1.40 -2.31
C ILE A 62 -16.48 -2.55 -1.61
N LYS A 63 -17.08 -3.15 -0.57
CA LYS A 63 -16.49 -4.27 0.17
C LYS A 63 -16.14 -5.45 -0.75
N ARG A 64 -17.06 -5.82 -1.65
CA ARG A 64 -16.84 -6.92 -2.62
C ARG A 64 -15.69 -6.64 -3.58
N CYS A 65 -15.63 -5.44 -4.14
CA CYS A 65 -14.54 -5.05 -5.02
C CYS A 65 -13.19 -5.09 -4.28
N ILE A 66 -13.14 -4.60 -3.04
CA ILE A 66 -11.93 -4.63 -2.22
C ILE A 66 -11.47 -6.07 -1.95
N ILE A 67 -12.39 -6.99 -1.66
CA ILE A 67 -12.07 -8.41 -1.47
C ILE A 67 -11.50 -8.99 -2.77
N ASP A 68 -12.12 -8.78 -3.93
CA ASP A 68 -11.60 -9.24 -5.23
C ASP A 68 -10.18 -8.72 -5.47
N GLN A 69 -9.96 -7.41 -5.31
CA GLN A 69 -8.68 -6.78 -5.57
C GLN A 69 -7.60 -7.26 -4.58
N ALA A 70 -7.95 -7.44 -3.31
CA ALA A 70 -7.04 -7.94 -2.29
C ALA A 70 -6.64 -9.41 -2.53
N SER A 71 -7.60 -10.24 -2.95
CA SER A 71 -7.41 -11.68 -3.16
C SER A 71 -6.69 -11.98 -4.48
N ARG A 72 -7.01 -11.22 -5.54
CA ARG A 72 -6.53 -11.47 -6.90
C ARG A 72 -5.28 -10.67 -7.25
N VAL A 73 -5.17 -9.42 -6.80
CA VAL A 73 -4.10 -8.50 -7.22
C VAL A 73 -3.04 -8.29 -6.14
N SER A 74 -3.43 -7.81 -4.96
CA SER A 74 -2.57 -7.70 -3.77
C SER A 74 -3.34 -7.06 -2.62
N THR A 75 -2.92 -7.31 -1.39
CA THR A 75 -3.43 -6.58 -0.21
C THR A 75 -3.35 -5.06 -0.43
N HIS A 76 -2.27 -4.58 -1.02
CA HIS A 76 -2.10 -3.15 -1.31
C HIS A 76 -3.16 -2.62 -2.29
N ALA A 77 -3.50 -3.37 -3.33
CA ALA A 77 -4.51 -2.97 -4.30
C ALA A 77 -5.86 -2.73 -3.62
N GLY A 78 -6.32 -3.65 -2.77
CA GLY A 78 -7.57 -3.48 -2.02
C GLY A 78 -7.59 -2.21 -1.15
N CYS A 79 -6.50 -1.91 -0.43
CA CYS A 79 -6.38 -0.65 0.33
C CYS A 79 -6.45 0.59 -0.56
N GLN A 80 -5.86 0.56 -1.76
CA GLN A 80 -5.90 1.70 -2.69
C GLN A 80 -7.27 1.91 -3.30
N TYR A 81 -7.99 0.83 -3.64
CA TYR A 81 -9.39 0.92 -4.05
C TYR A 81 -10.24 1.60 -2.98
N TRP A 82 -10.11 1.18 -1.71
CA TRP A 82 -10.79 1.88 -0.60
C TRP A 82 -10.45 3.37 -0.54
N SER A 83 -9.15 3.71 -0.54
CA SER A 83 -8.70 5.10 -0.44
C SER A 83 -9.29 5.98 -1.54
N ASP A 84 -9.19 5.52 -2.79
CA ASP A 84 -9.61 6.31 -3.95
C ASP A 84 -11.14 6.39 -4.05
N ILE A 85 -11.86 5.29 -3.81
CA ILE A 85 -13.33 5.29 -3.78
C ILE A 85 -13.84 6.14 -2.61
N SER A 86 -13.22 6.05 -1.44
CA SER A 86 -13.62 6.86 -0.29
C SER A 86 -13.46 8.35 -0.58
N ALA A 87 -12.35 8.74 -1.21
CA ALA A 87 -12.08 10.12 -1.58
C ALA A 87 -12.96 10.64 -2.72
N ALA A 88 -13.30 9.80 -3.70
CA ALA A 88 -14.08 10.18 -4.88
C ALA A 88 -15.60 10.07 -4.67
N ILE A 89 -16.08 9.03 -3.99
CA ILE A 89 -17.49 8.66 -3.95
C ILE A 89 -18.06 8.88 -2.55
N VAL A 90 -17.51 8.20 -1.53
CA VAL A 90 -18.04 8.23 -0.15
C VAL A 90 -18.04 9.65 0.43
N SER A 91 -17.02 10.46 0.10
CA SER A 91 -16.94 11.86 0.52
C SER A 91 -18.06 12.75 -0.05
N ARG A 92 -18.72 12.33 -1.13
CA ARG A 92 -19.80 13.05 -1.83
C ARG A 92 -21.18 12.46 -1.58
N GLN A 93 -21.28 11.31 -0.90
CA GLN A 93 -22.54 10.57 -0.72
C GLN A 93 -23.67 11.44 -0.14
N LYS A 94 -23.37 12.29 0.85
CA LYS A 94 -24.36 13.16 1.51
C LYS A 94 -24.87 14.25 0.58
N LYS A 95 -23.99 14.82 -0.23
CA LYS A 95 -24.32 15.88 -1.18
C LYS A 95 -25.30 15.37 -2.25
N HIS A 96 -25.16 14.11 -2.63
CA HIS A 96 -25.99 13.45 -3.64
C HIS A 96 -27.09 12.58 -3.04
N SER A 97 -27.34 12.70 -1.74
CA SER A 97 -28.38 11.94 -1.04
C SER A 97 -28.32 10.42 -1.30
N LEU A 98 -27.12 9.84 -1.36
CA LEU A 98 -26.92 8.39 -1.35
C LEU A 98 -27.18 7.86 0.07
N LEU A 99 -28.46 7.86 0.44
CA LEU A 99 -29.00 7.47 1.73
C LEU A 99 -29.43 6.00 1.74
N PRO A 100 -29.69 5.39 2.91
CA PRO A 100 -30.35 4.09 3.02
C PRO A 100 -31.72 4.06 2.32
N ASP A 101 -32.19 2.86 2.00
CA ASP A 101 -33.56 2.54 1.57
C ASP A 101 -34.07 3.23 0.29
N ILE A 102 -33.16 3.70 -0.57
CA ILE A 102 -33.51 4.22 -1.90
C ILE A 102 -33.68 3.07 -2.90
N SER A 103 -34.55 3.27 -3.90
CA SER A 103 -34.74 2.30 -4.98
C SER A 103 -33.46 2.13 -5.82
N ALA A 104 -33.35 1.01 -6.54
CA ALA A 104 -32.21 0.76 -7.43
C ALA A 104 -32.08 1.83 -8.53
N ASP A 105 -33.20 2.33 -9.05
CA ASP A 105 -33.22 3.39 -10.06
C ASP A 105 -32.72 4.72 -9.49
N GLU A 106 -33.18 5.10 -8.29
CA GLU A 106 -32.69 6.30 -7.60
C GLU A 106 -31.22 6.17 -7.21
N PHE A 107 -30.78 4.99 -6.77
CA PHE A 107 -29.38 4.71 -6.48
C PHE A 107 -28.53 4.90 -7.73
N GLN A 108 -28.97 4.34 -8.87
CA GLN A 108 -28.30 4.46 -10.15
C GLN A 108 -28.14 5.92 -10.56
N GLU A 109 -29.24 6.69 -10.58
CA GLU A 109 -29.24 8.10 -10.97
C GLU A 109 -28.29 8.92 -10.09
N ARG A 110 -28.39 8.76 -8.77
CA ARG A 110 -27.56 9.51 -7.80
C ARG A 110 -26.09 9.10 -7.87
N LEU A 111 -25.79 7.82 -8.09
CA LEU A 111 -24.41 7.36 -8.22
C LEU A 111 -23.76 7.86 -9.52
N ILE A 112 -24.50 7.90 -10.63
CA ILE A 112 -24.05 8.52 -11.88
C ILE A 112 -23.71 9.98 -11.63
N ALA A 113 -24.60 10.75 -10.98
CA ALA A 113 -24.36 12.15 -10.65
C ALA A 113 -23.09 12.35 -9.78
N VAL A 114 -22.82 11.44 -8.83
CA VAL A 114 -21.57 11.46 -8.05
C VAL A 114 -20.35 11.24 -8.94
N MET A 115 -20.40 10.26 -9.84
CA MET A 115 -19.31 9.94 -10.77
C MET A 115 -19.03 11.12 -11.70
N GLU A 116 -20.06 11.72 -12.30
CA GLU A 116 -19.94 12.88 -13.17
C GLU A 116 -19.34 14.10 -12.45
N GLU A 117 -19.80 14.39 -11.24
CA GLU A 117 -19.20 15.46 -10.43
C GLU A 117 -17.73 15.17 -10.15
N ALA A 118 -17.40 13.94 -9.74
CA ALA A 118 -16.02 13.55 -9.46
C ALA A 118 -15.13 13.74 -10.70
N ILE A 119 -15.58 13.27 -11.87
CA ILE A 119 -14.88 13.38 -13.15
C ILE A 119 -14.69 14.85 -13.55
N SER A 120 -15.75 15.65 -13.48
CA SER A 120 -15.70 17.08 -13.79
C SER A 120 -14.69 17.81 -12.90
N GLN A 121 -14.74 17.57 -11.59
CA GLN A 121 -13.79 18.15 -10.64
C GLN A 121 -12.34 17.65 -10.87
N ALA A 122 -12.16 16.39 -11.27
CA ALA A 122 -10.84 15.85 -11.53
C ALA A 122 -10.24 16.41 -12.82
N ARG A 123 -11.05 16.61 -13.88
CA ARG A 123 -10.64 17.28 -15.11
C ARG A 123 -10.23 18.73 -14.86
N ASN A 124 -11.06 19.49 -14.13
CA ASN A 124 -10.76 20.89 -13.79
C ASN A 124 -9.47 21.06 -12.97
N LYS A 125 -9.05 20.00 -12.26
CA LYS A 125 -7.82 19.98 -11.45
C LYS A 125 -6.68 19.20 -12.11
N HIS A 126 -6.80 18.84 -13.39
CA HIS A 126 -5.82 18.04 -14.14
C HIS A 126 -5.36 16.76 -13.42
N ARG A 127 -6.29 16.12 -12.69
CA ARG A 127 -6.04 14.95 -11.85
C ARG A 127 -6.94 13.76 -12.18
N LEU A 128 -7.41 13.67 -13.43
CA LEU A 128 -8.30 12.59 -13.87
C LEU A 128 -7.71 11.19 -13.61
N TRP A 129 -6.39 11.05 -13.65
CA TRP A 129 -5.65 9.84 -13.27
C TRP A 129 -6.01 9.29 -11.88
N ALA A 130 -6.44 10.15 -10.94
CA ALA A 130 -6.84 9.75 -9.59
C ALA A 130 -8.18 8.99 -9.57
N LEU A 131 -8.97 9.07 -10.65
CA LEU A 131 -10.26 8.38 -10.76
C LEU A 131 -10.16 7.01 -11.44
N TYR A 132 -8.96 6.54 -11.80
CA TYR A 132 -8.79 5.23 -12.39
C TYR A 132 -9.48 4.12 -11.59
N ARG A 133 -9.24 4.03 -10.26
CA ARG A 133 -9.85 2.98 -9.43
C ARG A 133 -11.36 3.18 -9.20
N PRO A 134 -11.86 4.39 -8.89
CA PRO A 134 -13.31 4.63 -8.85
C PRO A 134 -14.03 4.24 -10.13
N ILE A 135 -13.47 4.55 -11.31
CA ILE A 135 -14.05 4.19 -12.60
C ILE A 135 -14.04 2.67 -12.79
N GLN A 136 -12.90 2.01 -12.56
CA GLN A 136 -12.79 0.56 -12.66
C GLN A 136 -13.69 -0.17 -11.66
N TRP A 137 -13.91 0.41 -10.48
CA TRP A 137 -14.88 -0.09 -9.50
C TRP A 137 -16.30 -0.04 -10.04
N TYR A 138 -16.72 1.09 -10.63
CA TYR A 138 -18.06 1.21 -11.21
C TYR A 138 -18.27 0.19 -12.34
N ILE A 139 -17.32 0.09 -13.28
CA ILE A 139 -17.36 -0.85 -14.40
C ILE A 139 -17.47 -2.28 -13.86
N TRP A 140 -16.59 -2.67 -12.93
CA TRP A 140 -16.64 -3.99 -12.31
C TRP A 140 -17.98 -4.28 -11.61
N CYS A 141 -18.57 -3.29 -10.92
CA CYS A 141 -19.88 -3.46 -10.32
C CYS A 141 -21.00 -3.60 -11.36
N SER A 142 -20.94 -2.90 -12.49
CA SER A 142 -21.92 -3.05 -13.57
C SER A 142 -21.88 -4.43 -14.23
N GLU A 143 -20.71 -5.07 -14.29
CA GLU A 143 -20.54 -6.41 -14.87
C GLU A 143 -21.00 -7.52 -13.93
N ASN A 144 -20.84 -7.32 -12.61
CA ASN A 144 -21.04 -8.37 -11.61
C ASN A 144 -22.32 -8.18 -10.77
N TYR A 145 -22.84 -6.96 -10.69
CA TYR A 145 -23.92 -6.57 -9.77
C TYR A 145 -24.84 -5.47 -10.38
N SER A 146 -25.12 -5.55 -11.68
CA SER A 146 -25.98 -4.58 -12.38
C SER A 146 -27.35 -4.39 -11.71
N GLU A 147 -27.89 -5.45 -11.11
CA GLU A 147 -29.16 -5.49 -10.38
C GLU A 147 -29.17 -4.61 -9.14
N LEU A 148 -28.00 -4.19 -8.64
CA LEU A 148 -27.85 -3.27 -7.52
C LEU A 148 -27.93 -1.79 -7.94
N GLY A 149 -28.32 -1.50 -9.18
CA GLY A 149 -28.43 -0.13 -9.70
C GLY A 149 -27.12 0.41 -10.30
N PHE A 150 -26.29 -0.46 -10.87
CA PHE A 150 -25.12 -0.04 -11.66
C PHE A 150 -25.46 -0.07 -13.15
N SER A 151 -25.48 1.10 -13.80
CA SER A 151 -25.86 1.23 -15.20
C SER A 151 -24.80 0.67 -16.13
N ILE A 152 -25.17 -0.35 -16.91
CA ILE A 152 -24.31 -0.94 -17.94
C ILE A 152 -23.98 0.10 -19.03
N ALA A 153 -24.97 0.90 -19.44
CA ALA A 153 -24.78 1.93 -20.47
C ALA A 153 -23.75 2.98 -20.01
N TYR A 154 -23.87 3.46 -18.76
CA TYR A 154 -22.91 4.43 -18.22
C TYR A 154 -21.52 3.81 -18.02
N ALA A 155 -21.44 2.53 -17.64
CA ALA A 155 -20.16 1.84 -17.55
C ALA A 155 -19.43 1.76 -18.91
N GLN A 156 -20.16 1.58 -20.01
CA GLN A 156 -19.58 1.61 -21.36
C GLN A 156 -19.04 3.00 -21.72
N GLU A 157 -19.74 4.07 -21.32
CA GLU A 157 -19.24 5.44 -21.47
C GLU A 157 -17.97 5.66 -20.65
N LEU A 158 -17.93 5.18 -19.40
CA LEU A 158 -16.75 5.26 -18.55
C LEU A 158 -15.57 4.47 -19.10
N ASP A 159 -15.80 3.31 -19.70
CA ASP A 159 -14.73 2.49 -20.31
C ASP A 159 -14.13 3.15 -21.56
N SER A 160 -14.93 3.95 -22.28
CA SER A 160 -14.46 4.76 -23.41
C SER A 160 -13.63 5.98 -23.00
N LEU A 161 -13.56 6.30 -21.70
CA LEU A 161 -12.86 7.48 -21.21
C LEU A 161 -11.34 7.28 -21.20
N GLU A 162 -10.62 8.12 -21.96
CA GLU A 162 -9.16 8.18 -21.88
C GLU A 162 -8.69 8.83 -20.56
N ILE A 163 -8.17 8.00 -19.66
CA ILE A 163 -7.61 8.46 -18.38
C ILE A 163 -6.09 8.69 -18.56
N PRO A 164 -5.58 9.92 -18.36
CA PRO A 164 -4.16 10.20 -18.49
C PRO A 164 -3.34 9.47 -17.42
N GLY A 165 -2.05 9.30 -17.67
CA GLY A 165 -1.12 8.82 -16.65
C GLY A 165 -0.95 9.83 -15.52
N ASN A 166 -0.75 9.32 -14.30
CA ASN A 166 -0.33 10.18 -13.17
C ASN A 166 1.05 10.80 -13.50
N PRO A 167 1.21 12.14 -13.48
CA PRO A 167 2.51 12.78 -13.68
C PRO A 167 3.52 12.27 -12.65
N LYS A 168 4.63 11.73 -13.12
CA LYS A 168 5.67 11.15 -12.26
C LYS A 168 7.06 11.53 -12.76
N GLY A 169 7.90 11.96 -11.83
CA GLY A 169 9.33 12.16 -12.06
C GLY A 169 9.68 13.37 -12.92
N GLU A 170 8.72 14.22 -13.30
CA GLU A 170 8.98 15.45 -14.05
C GLU A 170 9.82 16.42 -13.21
N ALA A 171 9.37 16.73 -11.99
CA ALA A 171 10.12 17.56 -11.05
C ALA A 171 11.53 17.02 -10.78
N VAL A 172 11.69 15.70 -10.73
CA VAL A 172 13.01 15.07 -10.55
C VAL A 172 13.90 15.27 -11.79
N ARG A 173 13.35 15.09 -13.00
CA ARG A 173 14.09 15.26 -14.26
C ARG A 173 14.46 16.72 -14.55
N GLN A 174 13.64 17.66 -14.10
CA GLN A 174 13.84 19.08 -14.29
C GLN A 174 14.68 19.73 -13.19
N GLU A 175 15.11 18.95 -12.18
CA GLU A 175 15.77 19.49 -10.98
C GLU A 175 14.97 20.66 -10.37
N ASP A 176 13.65 20.48 -10.29
CA ASP A 176 12.75 21.49 -9.76
C ASP A 176 13.15 21.86 -8.33
N PRO A 177 13.32 23.15 -8.00
CA PRO A 177 13.87 23.58 -6.72
C PRO A 177 12.97 23.27 -5.51
N GLU A 178 11.66 23.06 -5.72
CA GLU A 178 10.69 22.85 -4.64
C GLU A 178 10.27 21.38 -4.51
N CYS A 179 10.14 20.69 -5.64
CA CYS A 179 9.58 19.33 -5.74
C CYS A 179 10.55 18.30 -6.35
N GLY A 180 11.76 18.73 -6.74
CA GLY A 180 12.82 17.89 -7.31
C GLY A 180 13.71 17.25 -6.25
N PRO A 181 14.91 16.77 -6.63
CA PRO A 181 15.87 16.20 -5.68
C PRO A 181 16.52 17.29 -4.83
N LEU A 182 17.03 16.90 -3.65
CA LEU A 182 17.82 17.80 -2.81
C LEU A 182 19.02 18.36 -3.60
N HIS A 183 19.22 19.67 -3.51
CA HIS A 183 20.35 20.34 -4.10
C HIS A 183 21.66 19.80 -3.48
N ARG A 184 22.55 19.29 -4.33
CA ARG A 184 23.76 18.54 -3.92
C ARG A 184 24.63 19.30 -2.91
N THR A 185 24.84 20.60 -3.15
CA THR A 185 25.71 21.41 -2.29
C THR A 185 24.97 22.11 -1.15
N LEU A 186 23.81 22.72 -1.41
CA LEU A 186 23.12 23.57 -0.45
C LEU A 186 22.29 22.78 0.57
N GLU A 187 21.80 21.60 0.21
CA GLU A 187 20.89 20.82 1.07
C GLU A 187 21.48 19.47 1.48
N LEU A 188 22.02 18.72 0.52
CA LEU A 188 22.58 17.40 0.80
C LEU A 188 23.89 17.48 1.62
N GLN A 189 24.78 18.44 1.32
CA GLN A 189 26.05 18.56 2.04
C GLN A 189 25.87 18.87 3.54
N PRO A 190 24.99 19.80 3.97
CA PRO A 190 24.67 19.98 5.39
C PRO A 190 24.17 18.69 6.07
N ILE A 191 23.34 17.89 5.39
CA ILE A 191 22.84 16.61 5.93
C ILE A 191 24.00 15.62 6.13
N ILE A 192 24.89 15.49 5.13
CA ILE A 192 26.09 14.64 5.24
C ILE A 192 26.98 15.11 6.39
N ASN A 193 27.19 16.42 6.53
CA ASN A 193 28.02 16.98 7.60
C ASN A 193 27.39 16.71 8.98
N ALA A 194 26.08 16.89 9.12
CA ALA A 194 25.35 16.59 10.35
C ALA A 194 25.46 15.10 10.70
N LEU A 195 25.31 14.21 9.71
CA LEU A 195 25.45 12.77 9.89
C LEU A 195 26.87 12.38 10.36
N LYS A 196 27.91 13.04 9.84
CA LYS A 196 29.31 12.82 10.24
C LYS A 196 29.60 13.31 11.67
N GLN A 197 28.96 14.41 12.07
CA GLN A 197 29.19 15.06 13.38
C GLN A 197 28.35 14.46 14.50
N ASP A 198 27.19 13.85 14.19
CA ASP A 198 26.28 13.28 15.19
C ASP A 198 26.89 12.05 15.90
N GLN A 199 27.29 12.27 17.16
CA GLN A 199 27.83 11.24 18.06
C GLN A 199 26.77 10.57 18.94
N SER A 200 25.48 10.87 18.74
CA SER A 200 24.42 10.32 19.58
C SER A 200 24.37 8.80 19.50
N LYS A 201 24.24 8.17 20.66
CA LYS A 201 24.08 6.71 20.83
C LYS A 201 22.68 6.31 21.29
N VAL A 202 21.74 7.27 21.33
CA VAL A 202 20.33 6.97 21.57
C VAL A 202 19.83 6.09 20.43
N TYR A 203 19.17 4.97 20.78
CA TYR A 203 18.75 3.95 19.81
C TYR A 203 17.91 4.51 18.66
N GLU A 204 16.98 5.41 18.96
CA GLU A 204 16.16 6.09 17.96
C GLU A 204 17.01 6.93 16.98
N HIS A 205 18.00 7.66 17.49
CA HIS A 205 18.91 8.43 16.64
C HIS A 205 19.77 7.52 15.76
N LEU A 206 20.21 6.36 16.27
CA LEU A 206 20.93 5.36 15.45
C LEU A 206 20.06 4.84 14.29
N GLN A 207 18.77 4.59 14.54
CA GLN A 207 17.83 4.21 13.48
C GLN A 207 17.67 5.33 12.45
N GLN A 208 17.47 6.57 12.89
CA GLN A 208 17.32 7.74 12.00
C GLN A 208 18.58 7.97 11.15
N LYS A 209 19.78 7.95 11.76
CA LYS A 209 21.06 8.07 11.07
C LYS A 209 21.24 6.99 10.01
N THR A 210 20.96 5.74 10.36
CA THR A 210 21.06 4.62 9.40
C THR A 210 20.09 4.78 8.25
N ALA A 211 18.85 5.19 8.51
CA ALA A 211 17.84 5.43 7.47
C ALA A 211 18.26 6.55 6.51
N VAL A 212 18.79 7.67 7.03
CA VAL A 212 19.32 8.77 6.23
C VAL A 212 20.52 8.30 5.41
N ALA A 213 21.49 7.62 6.03
CA ALA A 213 22.70 7.15 5.37
C ALA A 213 22.39 6.19 4.21
N LEU A 214 21.48 5.23 4.41
CA LEU A 214 21.02 4.32 3.36
C LEU A 214 20.21 5.03 2.26
N SER A 215 19.45 6.07 2.62
CA SER A 215 18.70 6.88 1.64
C SER A 215 19.65 7.68 0.75
N ILE A 216 20.73 8.25 1.32
CA ILE A 216 21.79 8.93 0.57
C ILE A 216 22.52 7.95 -0.35
N ALA A 217 22.87 6.77 0.15
CA ALA A 217 23.63 5.78 -0.62
C ALA A 217 22.84 5.22 -1.81
N PHE A 218 21.53 4.96 -1.64
CA PHE A 218 20.79 4.17 -2.62
C PHE A 218 19.57 4.87 -3.25
N GLY A 219 19.02 5.92 -2.64
CA GLY A 219 17.82 6.60 -3.14
C GLY A 219 16.61 5.68 -3.39
N ARG A 220 16.51 4.56 -2.67
CA ARG A 220 15.50 3.51 -2.88
C ARG A 220 14.16 3.88 -2.24
N ASN A 221 13.10 3.18 -2.64
CA ASN A 221 11.80 3.32 -1.99
C ASN A 221 11.92 2.94 -0.50
N PRO A 222 11.40 3.72 0.45
CA PRO A 222 11.49 3.42 1.87
C PRO A 222 10.98 2.02 2.24
N ALA A 223 10.02 1.48 1.48
CA ALA A 223 9.53 0.12 1.69
C ALA A 223 10.65 -0.94 1.54
N ASN A 224 11.66 -0.71 0.68
CA ASN A 224 12.82 -1.62 0.58
C ASN A 224 13.54 -1.75 1.93
N LEU A 225 13.70 -0.62 2.63
CA LEU A 225 14.39 -0.57 3.92
C LEU A 225 13.58 -1.29 5.02
N THR A 226 12.25 -1.29 4.96
CA THR A 226 11.41 -1.96 5.97
C THR A 226 11.54 -3.47 5.99
N PHE A 227 12.08 -4.08 4.93
CA PHE A 227 12.28 -5.53 4.83
C PHE A 227 13.72 -5.97 5.08
N LEU A 228 14.64 -5.04 5.37
CA LEU A 228 16.02 -5.36 5.70
C LEU A 228 16.13 -6.08 7.05
N LYS A 229 17.06 -7.03 7.12
CA LYS A 229 17.43 -7.77 8.32
C LYS A 229 18.87 -7.46 8.73
N GLU A 230 19.14 -7.76 9.99
CA GLU A 230 20.46 -7.83 10.61
C GLU A 230 21.54 -8.41 9.68
N THR A 231 21.18 -9.56 9.15
CA THR A 231 22.01 -10.48 8.38
C THR A 231 22.20 -10.09 6.92
N ASP A 232 21.54 -9.02 6.45
CA ASP A 232 21.64 -8.60 5.06
C ASP A 232 22.90 -7.77 4.79
N LEU A 233 23.56 -7.24 5.83
CA LEU A 233 24.87 -6.61 5.71
C LEU A 233 25.96 -7.69 5.77
N VAL A 234 26.82 -7.72 4.75
CA VAL A 234 27.91 -8.69 4.60
C VAL A 234 29.22 -7.96 4.39
N ASP A 235 30.27 -8.32 5.13
CA ASP A 235 31.65 -7.95 4.83
C ASP A 235 32.24 -9.02 3.89
N LEU A 236 32.53 -8.64 2.65
CA LEU A 236 33.12 -9.52 1.64
C LEU A 236 34.61 -9.72 1.83
N THR A 237 35.28 -8.85 2.56
CA THR A 237 36.73 -8.92 2.79
C THR A 237 37.08 -8.76 4.27
N PRO A 238 36.65 -9.69 5.14
CA PRO A 238 36.92 -9.61 6.57
C PRO A 238 38.42 -9.48 6.85
N GLY A 239 38.81 -8.43 7.56
CA GLY A 239 40.21 -8.17 7.91
C GLY A 239 41.02 -7.39 6.87
N SER A 240 40.43 -7.02 5.73
CA SER A 240 41.09 -6.08 4.80
C SER A 240 40.91 -4.63 5.25
N SER A 241 41.81 -3.76 4.77
CA SER A 241 41.70 -2.31 4.94
C SER A 241 41.84 -1.62 3.57
N PRO A 242 40.79 -0.97 3.04
CA PRO A 242 39.45 -0.85 3.63
C PRO A 242 38.64 -2.16 3.53
N PRO A 243 37.65 -2.36 4.42
CA PRO A 243 36.67 -3.45 4.30
C PRO A 243 35.71 -3.20 3.12
N CYS A 244 35.20 -4.26 2.52
CA CYS A 244 34.25 -4.20 1.41
C CYS A 244 32.88 -4.70 1.88
N TYR A 245 31.93 -3.79 2.08
CA TYR A 245 30.58 -4.15 2.51
C TYR A 245 29.62 -4.27 1.34
N VAL A 246 28.72 -5.23 1.44
CA VAL A 246 27.54 -5.38 0.59
C VAL A 246 26.30 -5.43 1.46
N LEU A 247 25.26 -4.71 1.06
CA LEU A 247 23.92 -4.81 1.63
C LEU A 247 23.01 -5.55 0.66
N LYS A 248 22.47 -6.68 1.09
CA LYS A 248 21.46 -7.44 0.33
C LYS A 248 20.12 -6.71 0.41
N MET A 249 19.78 -5.95 -0.62
CA MET A 249 18.59 -5.12 -0.67
C MET A 249 17.39 -5.88 -1.26
N PRO A 250 16.26 -6.02 -0.54
CA PRO A 250 15.03 -6.58 -1.10
C PRO A 250 14.50 -5.71 -2.23
N ARG A 251 14.12 -6.29 -3.36
CA ARG A 251 13.45 -5.59 -4.46
C ARG A 251 11.94 -5.67 -4.29
N ILE A 252 11.25 -4.57 -4.58
CA ILE A 252 9.78 -4.52 -4.55
C ILE A 252 9.27 -4.43 -5.99
N LYS A 253 8.76 -5.56 -6.49
CA LYS A 253 8.17 -5.66 -7.84
C LYS A 253 6.66 -5.90 -7.75
N LYS A 254 5.90 -5.38 -8.72
CA LYS A 254 4.42 -5.45 -8.77
C LYS A 254 3.82 -6.87 -8.71
N ARG A 255 4.59 -7.92 -9.01
CA ARG A 255 4.11 -9.32 -9.09
C ARG A 255 4.68 -10.23 -8.01
N GLN A 256 5.52 -9.69 -7.14
CA GLN A 256 6.22 -10.46 -6.12
C GLN A 256 5.30 -10.67 -4.92
N LEU A 257 5.20 -11.91 -4.43
CA LEU A 257 4.31 -12.27 -3.33
C LEU A 257 4.95 -11.93 -1.98
N ALA A 258 6.22 -12.29 -1.77
CA ALA A 258 6.95 -11.90 -0.58
C ALA A 258 8.07 -10.90 -0.93
N PRO A 259 8.15 -9.74 -0.24
CA PRO A 259 9.13 -8.69 -0.54
C PRO A 259 10.61 -9.11 -0.54
N ARG A 260 10.94 -10.25 0.09
CA ARG A 260 12.30 -10.79 0.18
C ARG A 260 12.61 -11.93 -0.81
N ASP A 261 11.67 -12.31 -1.68
CA ASP A 261 11.88 -13.34 -2.71
C ASP A 261 12.96 -12.97 -3.75
N ASP A 262 13.22 -11.67 -3.88
CA ASP A 262 14.15 -11.13 -4.86
C ASP A 262 15.02 -10.07 -4.19
N MET A 263 16.33 -10.30 -4.16
CA MET A 263 17.32 -9.47 -3.49
C MET A 263 18.38 -9.04 -4.52
N ILE A 264 18.96 -7.85 -4.32
CA ILE A 264 20.12 -7.38 -5.09
C ILE A 264 21.24 -7.02 -4.13
N ASP A 265 22.46 -7.35 -4.50
CA ASP A 265 23.66 -6.99 -3.76
C ASP A 265 24.07 -5.56 -4.14
N GLU A 266 24.13 -4.69 -3.14
CA GLU A 266 24.51 -3.29 -3.32
C GLU A 266 25.78 -3.00 -2.51
N TYR A 267 26.81 -2.46 -3.17
CA TYR A 267 28.03 -2.05 -2.48
C TYR A 267 27.73 -0.90 -1.51
N LEU A 268 28.32 -0.99 -0.32
CA LEU A 268 28.15 0.00 0.74
C LEU A 268 29.50 0.55 1.14
N GLU A 269 29.65 1.88 1.03
CA GLU A 269 30.88 2.54 1.45
C GLU A 269 31.13 2.35 2.96
N PRO A 270 32.39 2.17 3.40
CA PRO A 270 32.72 1.95 4.81
C PRO A 270 32.16 3.02 5.76
N GLU A 271 32.13 4.29 5.35
CA GLU A 271 31.57 5.39 6.16
C GLU A 271 30.07 5.18 6.41
N ILE A 272 29.32 4.75 5.40
CA ILE A 272 27.88 4.47 5.53
C ILE A 272 27.65 3.15 6.29
N ALA A 273 28.45 2.12 6.01
CA ALA A 273 28.38 0.82 6.68
C ALA A 273 28.58 0.96 8.19
N LYS A 274 29.40 1.90 8.65
CA LYS A 274 29.58 2.20 10.07
C LYS A 274 28.25 2.50 10.77
N HIS A 275 27.36 3.28 10.17
CA HIS A 275 26.05 3.59 10.77
C HIS A 275 25.19 2.33 10.92
N VAL A 276 25.17 1.48 9.89
CA VAL A 276 24.46 0.19 9.92
C VAL A 276 25.03 -0.69 11.04
N LEU A 277 26.35 -0.84 11.12
CA LEU A 277 27.01 -1.64 12.15
C LEU A 277 26.73 -1.14 13.57
N GLU A 278 26.76 0.19 13.78
CA GLU A 278 26.41 0.79 15.07
C GLU A 278 24.95 0.49 15.48
N LEU A 279 24.01 0.53 14.54
CA LEU A 279 22.61 0.16 14.79
C LEU A 279 22.45 -1.33 15.11
N ILE A 280 23.16 -2.19 14.38
CA ILE A 280 23.18 -3.64 14.61
C ILE A 280 23.70 -3.92 16.03
N ASP A 281 24.84 -3.31 16.41
CA ASP A 281 25.43 -3.48 17.73
C ASP A 281 24.48 -3.06 18.85
N ALA A 282 23.84 -1.88 18.71
CA ALA A 282 22.84 -1.39 19.65
C ALA A 282 21.58 -2.28 19.73
N SER A 283 21.32 -3.12 18.72
CA SER A 283 20.18 -4.04 18.67
C SER A 283 20.50 -5.46 19.16
N ARG A 284 21.78 -5.81 19.39
CA ARG A 284 22.22 -7.20 19.68
C ARG A 284 21.52 -7.87 20.85
N HIS A 285 21.17 -7.11 21.88
CA HIS A 285 20.52 -7.62 23.09
C HIS A 285 18.98 -7.70 22.98
N ARG A 286 18.39 -7.21 21.88
CA ARG A 286 16.94 -7.18 21.69
C ARG A 286 16.47 -8.50 21.10
N LYS A 287 15.89 -9.38 21.93
CA LYS A 287 15.22 -10.58 21.42
C LYS A 287 13.87 -10.22 20.81
N LEU A 288 13.63 -10.67 19.58
CA LEU A 288 12.33 -10.57 18.93
C LEU A 288 11.72 -11.95 18.85
N LEU A 289 10.61 -12.10 19.55
CA LEU A 289 9.83 -13.33 19.61
C LEU A 289 8.52 -13.09 18.86
N ILE A 290 8.17 -14.03 17.99
CA ILE A 290 6.82 -14.12 17.42
C ILE A 290 6.17 -15.38 17.96
N GLU A 291 4.84 -15.38 18.06
CA GLU A 291 4.08 -16.58 18.39
C GLU A 291 3.72 -17.32 17.10
N VAL A 292 4.13 -18.58 17.01
CA VAL A 292 3.76 -19.49 15.91
C VAL A 292 3.18 -20.75 16.55
N ASP A 293 1.91 -21.04 16.28
CA ASP A 293 1.20 -22.21 16.82
C ASP A 293 1.31 -22.34 18.36
N GLY A 294 1.16 -21.21 19.07
CA GLY A 294 1.25 -21.16 20.54
C GLY A 294 2.67 -21.27 21.10
N LYS A 295 3.71 -21.25 20.26
CA LYS A 295 5.11 -21.29 20.67
C LYS A 295 5.83 -19.99 20.34
N ALA A 296 6.59 -19.46 21.30
CA ALA A 296 7.47 -18.33 21.06
C ALA A 296 8.69 -18.76 20.25
N VAL A 297 8.83 -18.22 19.05
CA VAL A 297 9.95 -18.46 18.14
C VAL A 297 10.77 -17.18 18.00
N GLU A 298 12.08 -17.29 18.22
CA GLU A 298 13.00 -16.19 17.97
C GLU A 298 13.21 -16.01 16.47
N VAL A 299 13.05 -14.77 15.99
CA VAL A 299 13.19 -14.44 14.57
C VAL A 299 14.44 -13.63 14.30
N THR A 300 14.94 -13.74 13.06
CA THR A 300 16.00 -12.85 12.59
C THR A 300 15.57 -11.39 12.77
N ARG A 301 16.40 -10.61 13.45
CA ARG A 301 16.11 -9.20 13.74
C ARG A 301 16.03 -8.39 12.43
N PRO A 302 14.99 -7.57 12.24
CA PRO A 302 14.96 -6.56 11.19
C PRO A 302 16.00 -5.49 11.52
N LEU A 303 16.54 -4.83 10.49
CA LEU A 303 17.51 -3.76 10.69
C LEU A 303 16.90 -2.57 11.46
N PHE A 304 15.64 -2.27 11.19
CA PHE A 304 14.87 -1.23 11.87
C PHE A 304 13.80 -1.86 12.76
N ILE A 305 13.83 -1.54 14.06
CA ILE A 305 12.92 -2.10 15.06
C ILE A 305 12.07 -0.97 15.64
N ASN A 306 10.76 -1.08 15.51
CA ASN A 306 9.82 -0.20 16.20
C ASN A 306 9.68 -0.63 17.68
N PRO A 307 10.15 0.16 18.65
CA PRO A 307 10.10 -0.21 20.06
C PRO A 307 8.67 -0.20 20.64
N ARG A 308 7.72 0.49 19.99
CA ARG A 308 6.33 0.66 20.48
C ARG A 308 5.37 -0.46 20.03
N LYS A 309 5.91 -1.56 19.47
CA LYS A 309 5.16 -2.63 18.79
C LYS A 309 4.44 -2.13 17.53
N ASN A 310 4.15 -3.04 16.60
CA ASN A 310 3.43 -2.71 15.37
C ASN A 310 1.93 -2.92 15.60
N ALA A 311 1.17 -1.82 15.77
CA ALA A 311 -0.28 -1.87 15.99
C ALA A 311 -1.01 -2.58 14.84
N TYR A 312 -0.56 -2.45 13.60
CA TYR A 312 -1.18 -3.14 12.46
C TYR A 312 -0.90 -4.64 12.45
N ALA A 313 0.29 -5.07 12.88
CA ALA A 313 0.57 -6.50 13.06
C ALA A 313 -0.39 -7.10 14.10
N ILE A 314 -0.49 -6.45 15.26
CA ILE A 314 -1.38 -6.86 16.35
C ILE A 314 -2.85 -6.91 15.89
N ASP A 315 -3.33 -5.84 15.26
CA ASP A 315 -4.72 -5.72 14.81
C ASP A 315 -5.06 -6.69 13.67
N SER A 316 -4.10 -6.98 12.79
CA SER A 316 -4.26 -7.99 11.72
C SER A 316 -4.05 -9.42 12.21
N LYS A 317 -3.83 -9.61 13.53
CA LYS A 317 -3.58 -10.91 14.18
C LYS A 317 -2.42 -11.67 13.53
N ARG A 318 -1.34 -10.94 13.22
CA ARG A 318 -0.12 -11.44 12.59
C ARG A 318 1.10 -11.24 13.48
#